data_AF-A0A6J2FYF3-F1
#
_entry.id   AF-A0A6J2FYF3-F1
#
_cell.length_a   1.000
_cell.length_b   1.000
_cell.length_c   1.000
_cell.angle_alpha   90.00
_cell.angle_beta   90.00
_cell.angle_gamma   90.00
#
_symmetry.space_group_name_H-M   'P 1'
#
loop_
_entity.id
_entity.type
_entity.pdbx_description
1 polymer ?
#
loop_
_entity_poly.entity_id
_entity_poly.type
_entity_poly.pdbx_seq_one_letter_code
_entity_poly.pdbx_strand_id
1 'polypeptide(L)'
;MSGPAMAGLCRALGRALPGRAVLCRALGRALPGRAVLCRSLGRALPGRAVLCRSLGRSLGRALPGRAVLGRSLCRAAARPGRVPEARPWCWGLALGLAVGVRPRAGGEADGGREEEPPPPRGFGAAVERSRDLLRRVKDEAGIPGIIVGVSVDGKEVWSEGLGYADVENRVLCKPETIMRIASISKCLTMMAVAKLWEEGKLDLDAPVQKYVPEFPEKVYEGEKVTITTRLLVSHLSGIRHYEKDIAKVKEEKEKANRALKPTKPHQDKEQREGKGIEKTDSAKARKEHEGETKGRNSKPGRRDKEFELEEYYLKEKFESVIESLKIFKNDPLFFKPGSQFLYSTYGFTLLSAVVERASGQKFTDYMLKMFRDLDMLSTVLDDNEAMIYNRARCYVYNKKGRLVNAPYVDNSYKWAGGGFLSSVGDLLKFGNALLYSYQAGQFKSSAGKLLPGYLKPGTVSMMWTPVPKTEVSWDRDGKYAMAWAVVEKQQLCGCCRQQRHYASHTGGAVGASSVLLILPEELGPGAGGAPPRGVIVTIVCNMQSVSLNGTALKIAREFDREKRAQCTG
;
A
#
# COMPACT_ATOMS: atom_id res chain seq x y z
N MET A 1 -46.21 58.30 -27.38
CA MET A 1 -47.11 57.16 -27.07
C MET A 1 -46.42 56.36 -25.97
N SER A 2 -46.74 56.53 -24.68
CA SER A 2 -47.87 55.89 -23.94
C SER A 2 -47.76 54.35 -23.99
N GLY A 3 -47.46 53.59 -22.92
CA GLY A 3 -47.58 53.80 -21.45
C GLY A 3 -48.81 53.02 -20.89
N PRO A 4 -49.02 52.77 -19.56
CA PRO A 4 -48.22 52.97 -18.33
C PRO A 4 -47.83 51.61 -17.63
N ALA A 5 -47.01 51.51 -16.56
CA ALA A 5 -47.28 51.69 -15.09
C ALA A 5 -48.61 51.08 -14.58
N MET A 6 -48.71 50.40 -13.42
CA MET A 6 -48.35 50.69 -12.01
C MET A 6 -48.33 49.36 -11.19
N ALA A 7 -47.95 49.18 -9.89
CA ALA A 7 -47.37 49.93 -8.75
C ALA A 7 -46.70 48.87 -7.79
N GLY A 8 -46.24 49.09 -6.54
CA GLY A 8 -46.24 50.27 -5.65
C GLY A 8 -45.35 50.16 -4.39
N LEU A 9 -45.26 51.30 -3.69
CA LEU A 9 -44.41 51.67 -2.51
C LEU A 9 -44.86 51.04 -1.16
N CYS A 10 -44.21 51.20 0.02
CA CYS A 10 -42.80 51.45 0.46
C CYS A 10 -42.74 51.70 2.00
N ARG A 11 -41.73 51.16 2.74
CA ARG A 11 -41.32 51.51 4.15
C ARG A 11 -42.38 51.31 5.28
N ALA A 12 -42.09 51.37 6.60
CA ALA A 12 -40.96 50.96 7.49
C ALA A 12 -41.47 51.04 8.97
N LEU A 13 -40.97 50.30 9.98
CA LEU A 13 -39.94 50.70 10.99
C LEU A 13 -40.03 49.81 12.27
N GLY A 14 -38.97 49.76 13.10
CA GLY A 14 -38.95 49.18 14.49
C GLY A 14 -37.99 47.99 14.66
N ARG A 15 -36.78 48.15 15.27
CA ARG A 15 -36.42 48.10 16.72
C ARG A 15 -36.58 46.70 17.37
N ALA A 16 -35.63 46.13 18.14
CA ALA A 16 -34.33 46.61 18.67
C ALA A 16 -33.30 45.43 18.79
N LEU A 17 -31.99 45.64 18.59
CA LEU A 17 -30.88 45.74 19.59
C LEU A 17 -30.64 44.52 20.53
N PRO A 18 -29.40 44.30 21.05
CA PRO A 18 -28.14 45.02 20.84
C PRO A 18 -26.97 44.15 20.30
N GLY A 19 -25.86 44.80 19.92
CA GLY A 19 -24.57 44.14 19.67
C GLY A 19 -23.47 44.62 20.63
N ARG A 20 -22.31 43.95 20.63
CA ARG A 20 -21.07 44.43 21.25
C ARG A 20 -19.92 44.38 20.24
N ALA A 21 -19.33 45.54 19.95
CA ALA A 21 -18.07 45.64 19.21
C ALA A 21 -16.88 45.55 20.17
N VAL A 22 -15.71 45.19 19.64
CA VAL A 22 -14.41 45.37 20.31
C VAL A 22 -13.48 46.10 19.35
N LEU A 23 -12.77 47.12 19.87
CA LEU A 23 -11.92 48.02 19.09
C LEU A 23 -10.73 47.29 18.46
N CYS A 24 -10.48 47.55 17.17
CA CYS A 24 -9.10 47.70 16.71
C CYS A 24 -8.59 49.08 17.16
N ARG A 25 -7.48 49.13 17.90
CA ARG A 25 -6.84 50.39 18.30
C ARG A 25 -5.39 50.41 17.84
N ALA A 26 -5.13 51.13 16.76
CA ALA A 26 -3.76 51.39 16.31
C ALA A 26 -3.08 52.39 17.26
N LEU A 27 -1.91 52.01 17.79
CA LEU A 27 -0.97 52.91 18.45
C LEU A 27 0.44 52.47 18.04
N GLY A 28 1.15 53.34 17.33
CA GLY A 28 2.57 53.15 17.03
C GLY A 28 3.37 54.34 17.54
N ARG A 29 4.51 54.08 18.18
CA ARG A 29 5.64 55.03 18.29
C ARG A 29 6.94 54.32 18.70
N ALA A 30 8.00 54.70 17.98
CA ALA A 30 9.44 54.65 18.27
C ALA A 30 10.03 53.72 19.37
N LEU A 31 11.01 52.90 18.95
CA LEU A 31 12.47 52.99 19.28
C LEU A 31 12.89 53.69 20.59
N PRO A 32 13.99 53.24 21.27
CA PRO A 32 15.20 52.68 20.66
C PRO A 32 15.75 51.39 21.31
N GLY A 33 16.86 50.86 20.76
CA GLY A 33 17.56 49.69 21.29
C GLY A 33 18.71 50.00 22.25
N ARG A 34 19.29 48.95 22.85
CA ARG A 34 20.56 48.97 23.60
C ARG A 34 21.23 47.59 23.54
N ALA A 35 22.57 47.58 23.54
CA ALA A 35 23.38 46.36 23.57
C ALA A 35 24.32 46.36 24.80
N VAL A 36 24.32 45.26 25.55
CA VAL A 36 25.27 44.88 26.62
C VAL A 36 25.24 43.34 26.64
N LEU A 37 26.28 42.51 26.43
CA LEU A 37 27.75 42.58 26.52
C LEU A 37 28.34 42.17 27.89
N CYS A 38 29.04 41.02 27.89
CA CYS A 38 29.87 40.47 28.99
C CYS A 38 29.10 39.99 30.26
N ARG A 39 29.69 39.15 31.14
CA ARG A 39 31.04 38.55 31.19
C ARG A 39 31.05 37.12 31.79
N SER A 40 32.20 36.45 31.70
CA SER A 40 32.47 35.07 32.11
C SER A 40 32.92 34.88 33.57
N LEU A 41 32.48 33.78 34.21
CA LEU A 41 33.17 33.06 35.29
C LEU A 41 32.84 31.55 35.17
N GLY A 42 33.72 30.58 35.43
CA GLY A 42 35.19 30.70 35.62
C GLY A 42 35.83 29.73 36.62
N ARG A 43 35.77 28.40 36.40
CA ARG A 43 36.61 27.31 37.00
C ARG A 43 36.07 25.92 36.60
N ALA A 44 36.77 24.79 36.74
CA ALA A 44 38.16 24.42 36.41
C ALA A 44 38.34 22.89 36.62
N LEU A 45 39.08 22.25 35.69
CA LEU A 45 39.58 20.86 35.63
C LEU A 45 40.22 20.32 36.95
N PRO A 46 40.36 18.97 37.17
CA PRO A 46 40.92 17.97 36.22
C PRO A 46 40.17 16.61 36.13
N GLY A 47 40.54 15.65 35.27
CA GLY A 47 41.50 15.69 34.16
C GLY A 47 42.44 14.46 34.09
N ARG A 48 42.47 13.76 32.94
CA ARG A 48 43.56 12.87 32.47
C ARG A 48 43.47 12.67 30.95
N ALA A 49 44.62 12.48 30.29
CA ALA A 49 44.76 12.29 28.84
C ALA A 49 45.59 11.01 28.56
N VAL A 50 46.34 10.97 27.44
CA VAL A 50 47.24 9.87 26.97
C VAL A 50 46.49 8.71 26.29
N LEU A 51 46.79 8.31 25.04
CA LEU A 51 47.61 8.93 23.98
C LEU A 51 47.13 8.43 22.60
N CYS A 52 47.42 9.16 21.52
CA CYS A 52 47.43 8.62 20.17
C CYS A 52 48.86 8.69 19.60
N ARG A 53 49.37 7.58 19.04
CA ARG A 53 50.57 7.57 18.20
C ARG A 53 50.43 6.52 17.10
N SER A 54 50.53 6.97 15.86
CA SER A 54 50.91 6.14 14.73
C SER A 54 52.43 5.96 14.70
N LEU A 55 52.89 4.78 14.28
CA LEU A 55 54.22 4.56 13.70
C LEU A 55 54.18 3.19 13.02
N GLY A 56 54.63 3.11 11.76
CA GLY A 56 54.75 1.86 11.03
C GLY A 56 56.19 1.59 10.62
N ARG A 57 56.59 0.32 10.56
CA ARG A 57 57.71 -0.15 9.74
C ARG A 57 57.61 -1.65 9.45
N SER A 58 58.24 -2.06 8.36
CA SER A 58 58.24 -3.41 7.79
C SER A 58 59.36 -4.30 8.33
N LEU A 59 59.10 -5.62 8.42
CA LEU A 59 60.01 -6.80 8.34
C LEU A 59 59.21 -8.04 8.86
N GLY A 60 59.42 -9.29 8.45
CA GLY A 60 60.20 -9.83 7.33
C GLY A 60 60.64 -11.30 7.55
N ARG A 61 60.04 -12.27 6.82
CA ARG A 61 60.29 -13.75 6.89
C ARG A 61 59.87 -14.40 8.24
N ALA A 62 59.75 -15.72 8.41
CA ALA A 62 59.97 -16.88 7.51
C ALA A 62 58.95 -18.03 7.76
N LEU A 63 58.91 -19.03 6.87
CA LEU A 63 58.28 -20.34 7.09
C LEU A 63 59.16 -21.24 7.98
N PRO A 64 58.61 -22.37 8.47
CA PRO A 64 59.09 -23.65 7.95
C PRO A 64 57.96 -24.55 7.43
N GLY A 65 58.31 -25.55 6.62
CA GLY A 65 57.36 -26.56 6.13
C GLY A 65 58.00 -27.96 6.07
N ARG A 66 57.20 -28.97 5.77
CA ARG A 66 57.65 -30.33 5.42
C ARG A 66 56.82 -30.87 4.26
N ALA A 67 57.51 -31.42 3.26
CA ALA A 67 56.97 -32.28 2.20
C ALA A 67 57.17 -33.77 2.64
N VAL A 68 56.94 -34.85 1.88
CA VAL A 68 57.03 -35.12 0.43
C VAL A 68 56.16 -36.34 0.04
N LEU A 69 56.01 -36.57 -1.28
CA LEU A 69 55.51 -37.77 -2.00
C LEU A 69 53.97 -37.92 -2.16
N GLY A 70 53.47 -38.42 -3.29
CA GLY A 70 54.15 -38.94 -4.49
C GLY A 70 53.29 -39.00 -5.77
N ARG A 71 53.93 -39.21 -6.92
CA ARG A 71 53.36 -39.14 -8.28
C ARG A 71 52.37 -40.28 -8.62
N SER A 72 51.44 -40.01 -9.55
CA SER A 72 51.33 -40.81 -10.78
C SER A 72 50.71 -40.01 -11.93
N LEU A 73 50.91 -40.49 -13.16
CA LEU A 73 50.32 -40.01 -14.41
C LEU A 73 49.63 -41.19 -15.07
N CYS A 74 48.48 -40.98 -15.73
CA CYS A 74 48.07 -41.84 -16.84
C CYS A 74 47.11 -41.13 -17.81
N ARG A 75 47.40 -41.23 -19.11
CA ARG A 75 46.42 -41.05 -20.20
C ARG A 75 45.87 -42.44 -20.55
N ALA A 76 44.60 -42.53 -20.89
CA ALA A 76 44.06 -43.64 -21.66
C ALA A 76 43.03 -43.10 -22.66
N ALA A 77 42.97 -43.69 -23.86
CA ALA A 77 41.99 -43.37 -24.88
C ALA A 77 41.57 -44.66 -25.61
N ALA A 78 40.27 -44.82 -25.85
CA ALA A 78 39.70 -45.93 -26.61
C ALA A 78 38.45 -45.44 -27.38
N ARG A 79 38.03 -46.18 -28.42
CA ARG A 79 36.96 -45.78 -29.36
C ARG A 79 35.74 -46.74 -29.31
N PRO A 80 34.58 -46.34 -29.87
CA PRO A 80 33.30 -47.05 -29.72
C PRO A 80 32.92 -47.94 -30.92
N GLY A 81 31.79 -48.66 -30.77
CA GLY A 81 30.97 -49.32 -31.81
C GLY A 81 29.75 -50.00 -31.17
N ARG A 82 28.67 -50.40 -31.86
CA ARG A 82 28.11 -50.17 -33.21
C ARG A 82 26.55 -50.29 -33.07
N VAL A 83 25.69 -49.47 -33.70
CA VAL A 83 25.13 -49.59 -35.09
C VAL A 83 24.43 -50.96 -35.31
N PRO A 84 23.15 -51.07 -35.76
CA PRO A 84 22.44 -50.28 -36.80
C PRO A 84 21.10 -49.64 -36.31
N GLU A 85 20.15 -49.11 -37.10
CA GLU A 85 19.94 -49.04 -38.58
C GLU A 85 19.24 -47.72 -39.01
N ALA A 86 19.07 -47.47 -40.32
CA ALA A 86 18.55 -46.18 -40.84
C ALA A 86 17.93 -46.28 -42.25
N ARG A 87 17.11 -45.28 -42.63
CA ARG A 87 16.88 -44.65 -43.98
C ARG A 87 15.39 -44.27 -44.22
N PRO A 88 15.07 -43.42 -45.23
CA PRO A 88 15.67 -42.12 -45.57
C PRO A 88 14.60 -41.05 -45.95
N TRP A 89 15.02 -39.86 -46.40
CA TRP A 89 14.53 -39.21 -47.65
C TRP A 89 15.47 -38.05 -48.06
N CYS A 90 15.27 -37.46 -49.25
CA CYS A 90 16.37 -36.86 -50.04
C CYS A 90 16.43 -35.32 -50.06
N TRP A 91 17.54 -34.82 -50.64
CA TRP A 91 17.93 -33.41 -50.74
C TRP A 91 17.22 -32.59 -51.82
N GLY A 92 17.21 -31.27 -51.66
CA GLY A 92 17.01 -30.27 -52.72
C GLY A 92 18.05 -29.15 -52.61
N LEU A 93 18.50 -28.59 -53.73
CA LEU A 93 19.58 -27.59 -53.84
C LEU A 93 19.05 -26.18 -54.10
N ALA A 94 19.79 -25.17 -53.63
CA ALA A 94 19.77 -23.81 -54.16
C ALA A 94 21.17 -23.19 -54.06
N LEU A 95 21.60 -22.45 -55.09
CA LEU A 95 22.94 -21.85 -55.16
C LEU A 95 22.99 -20.48 -54.49
N GLY A 96 24.15 -20.12 -53.94
CA GLY A 96 24.47 -18.74 -53.56
C GLY A 96 25.05 -17.94 -54.73
N LEU A 97 24.74 -16.65 -54.78
CA LEU A 97 25.32 -15.68 -55.73
C LEU A 97 26.01 -14.57 -54.93
N ALA A 98 27.32 -14.41 -55.12
CA ALA A 98 28.12 -13.41 -54.42
C ALA A 98 28.45 -12.23 -55.34
N VAL A 99 28.06 -11.02 -54.93
CA VAL A 99 28.44 -9.76 -55.59
C VAL A 99 29.23 -8.92 -54.59
N GLY A 100 30.53 -8.77 -54.83
CA GLY A 100 31.42 -7.96 -53.98
C GLY A 100 31.47 -6.51 -54.44
N VAL A 101 31.33 -5.56 -53.51
CA VAL A 101 31.52 -4.13 -53.75
C VAL A 101 32.62 -3.60 -52.82
N ARG A 102 33.59 -2.88 -53.38
CA ARG A 102 34.66 -2.23 -52.60
C ARG A 102 34.15 -0.93 -51.96
N PRO A 103 34.64 -0.55 -50.77
CA PRO A 103 34.34 0.75 -50.20
C PRO A 103 35.01 1.87 -51.02
N ARG A 104 34.34 3.03 -51.10
CA ARG A 104 34.89 4.29 -51.60
C ARG A 104 34.59 5.38 -50.56
N ALA A 105 35.59 6.22 -50.27
CA ALA A 105 35.51 7.22 -49.21
C ALA A 105 34.97 8.58 -49.70
N GLY A 106 34.50 9.40 -48.75
CA GLY A 106 34.21 10.82 -48.93
C GLY A 106 32.74 11.14 -49.24
N GLY A 107 32.10 11.89 -48.35
CA GLY A 107 30.71 12.34 -48.50
C GLY A 107 30.08 12.65 -47.14
N GLU A 108 30.31 13.85 -46.62
CA GLU A 108 29.64 14.33 -45.41
C GLU A 108 28.16 14.61 -45.70
N ALA A 109 27.29 14.08 -44.85
CA ALA A 109 25.88 14.45 -44.76
C ALA A 109 25.62 14.86 -43.31
N ASP A 110 25.04 16.03 -43.10
CA ASP A 110 24.80 16.61 -41.77
C ASP A 110 23.70 15.84 -41.05
N GLY A 111 24.10 14.79 -40.33
CA GLY A 111 23.25 13.94 -39.52
C GLY A 111 22.88 14.63 -38.21
N GLY A 112 21.95 15.59 -38.28
CA GLY A 112 21.37 16.24 -37.12
C GLY A 112 20.86 15.20 -36.11
N ARG A 113 21.57 15.08 -34.99
CA ARG A 113 21.19 14.17 -33.91
C ARG A 113 19.96 14.74 -33.22
N GLU A 114 18.87 13.98 -33.19
CA GLU A 114 17.91 14.14 -32.10
C GLU A 114 18.66 13.85 -30.79
N GLU A 115 18.80 14.85 -29.93
CA GLU A 115 19.30 14.63 -28.58
C GLU A 115 18.29 13.76 -27.83
N GLU A 116 18.70 12.54 -27.42
CA GLU A 116 17.94 11.85 -26.37
C GLU A 116 17.86 12.79 -25.16
N PRO A 117 16.67 13.00 -24.57
CA PRO A 117 16.52 13.91 -23.45
C PRO A 117 17.42 13.45 -22.30
N PRO A 118 18.18 14.37 -21.68
CA PRO A 118 19.24 14.00 -20.74
C PRO A 118 18.68 13.12 -19.61
N PRO A 119 19.45 12.11 -19.16
CA PRO A 119 19.00 11.20 -18.12
C PRO A 119 18.55 12.00 -16.90
N PRO A 120 17.35 11.71 -16.33
CA PRO A 120 16.76 12.56 -15.32
C PRO A 120 17.67 12.71 -14.11
N ARG A 121 17.84 13.96 -13.63
CA ARG A 121 18.62 14.27 -12.43
C ARG A 121 18.17 13.32 -11.31
N GLY A 122 19.06 12.45 -10.85
CA GLY A 122 18.64 11.25 -10.10
C GLY A 122 18.01 11.56 -8.73
N PHE A 123 17.03 10.75 -8.33
CA PHE A 123 16.38 10.79 -7.00
C PHE A 123 17.27 10.24 -5.86
N GLY A 124 18.59 10.38 -5.98
CA GLY A 124 19.56 9.66 -5.15
C GLY A 124 19.43 9.98 -3.66
N ALA A 125 19.11 11.22 -3.29
CA ALA A 125 19.01 11.59 -1.90
C ALA A 125 17.66 11.12 -1.29
N ALA A 126 16.58 11.10 -2.07
CA ALA A 126 15.30 10.51 -1.69
C ALA A 126 15.41 8.98 -1.53
N VAL A 127 16.19 8.32 -2.40
CA VAL A 127 16.53 6.89 -2.30
C VAL A 127 17.25 6.59 -0.98
N GLU A 128 18.35 7.26 -0.65
CA GLU A 128 19.07 6.96 0.60
C GLU A 128 18.22 7.18 1.87
N ARG A 129 17.47 8.29 1.92
CA ARG A 129 16.56 8.58 3.06
C ARG A 129 15.43 7.53 3.17
N SER A 130 14.92 7.05 2.04
CA SER A 130 13.87 6.03 2.00
C SER A 130 14.39 4.63 2.32
N ARG A 131 15.62 4.30 1.89
CA ARG A 131 16.31 3.04 2.19
C ARG A 131 16.63 2.92 3.68
N ASP A 132 17.13 3.98 4.32
CA ASP A 132 17.35 4.00 5.77
C ASP A 132 16.04 3.79 6.54
N LEU A 133 14.97 4.50 6.17
CA LEU A 133 13.64 4.29 6.74
C LEU A 133 13.14 2.85 6.57
N LEU A 134 13.33 2.25 5.38
CA LEU A 134 12.91 0.88 5.10
C LEU A 134 13.71 -0.14 5.90
N ARG A 135 15.03 0.05 6.05
CA ARG A 135 15.90 -0.78 6.91
C ARG A 135 15.45 -0.74 8.36
N ARG A 136 15.20 0.45 8.93
CA ARG A 136 14.66 0.61 10.29
C ARG A 136 13.35 -0.16 10.48
N VAL A 137 12.38 0.00 9.57
CA VAL A 137 11.11 -0.76 9.62
C VAL A 137 11.33 -2.27 9.52
N LYS A 138 12.29 -2.71 8.68
CA LYS A 138 12.68 -4.12 8.55
C LYS A 138 13.29 -4.67 9.83
N ASP A 139 14.11 -3.90 10.54
CA ASP A 139 14.83 -4.35 11.73
C ASP A 139 13.99 -4.22 13.01
N GLU A 140 13.24 -3.12 13.18
CA GLU A 140 12.33 -2.86 14.31
C GLU A 140 11.20 -3.90 14.41
N ALA A 141 10.65 -4.32 13.26
CA ALA A 141 9.63 -5.37 13.23
C ALA A 141 10.22 -6.79 13.08
N GLY A 142 11.54 -6.93 12.83
CA GLY A 142 12.21 -8.23 12.65
C GLY A 142 11.87 -8.94 11.33
N ILE A 143 11.53 -8.18 10.29
CA ILE A 143 11.08 -8.68 8.98
C ILE A 143 12.22 -9.46 8.29
N PRO A 144 11.98 -10.70 7.82
CA PRO A 144 13.00 -11.48 7.12
C PRO A 144 13.36 -10.88 5.76
N GLY A 145 12.34 -10.57 4.94
CA GLY A 145 12.46 -10.03 3.60
C GLY A 145 11.42 -8.95 3.31
N ILE A 146 11.86 -7.86 2.70
CA ILE A 146 11.02 -6.73 2.29
C ILE A 146 11.46 -6.21 0.92
N ILE A 147 10.48 -5.88 0.08
CA ILE A 147 10.67 -5.33 -1.26
C ILE A 147 9.92 -4.01 -1.38
N VAL A 148 10.51 -3.05 -2.09
CA VAL A 148 9.96 -1.71 -2.34
C VAL A 148 10.05 -1.38 -3.82
N GLY A 149 9.03 -0.68 -4.33
CA GLY A 149 9.06 -0.03 -5.64
C GLY A 149 8.52 1.39 -5.54
N VAL A 150 9.15 2.32 -6.25
CA VAL A 150 8.72 3.71 -6.40
C VAL A 150 8.70 4.12 -7.88
N SER A 151 7.54 4.57 -8.34
CA SER A 151 7.36 5.24 -9.63
C SER A 151 7.16 6.74 -9.41
N VAL A 152 7.79 7.56 -10.25
CA VAL A 152 7.54 9.00 -10.37
C VAL A 152 7.22 9.30 -11.82
N ASP A 153 6.09 9.97 -12.05
CA ASP A 153 5.59 10.36 -13.38
C ASP A 153 5.59 9.21 -14.40
N GLY A 154 5.17 8.02 -13.95
CA GLY A 154 5.04 6.83 -14.80
C GLY A 154 6.31 6.01 -14.98
N LYS A 155 7.47 6.51 -14.53
CA LYS A 155 8.75 5.82 -14.61
C LYS A 155 9.12 5.23 -13.27
N GLU A 156 9.51 3.96 -13.23
CA GLU A 156 10.17 3.37 -12.05
C GLU A 156 11.51 4.09 -11.83
N VAL A 157 11.71 4.66 -10.64
CA VAL A 157 12.92 5.42 -10.28
C VAL A 157 13.72 4.80 -9.14
N TRP A 158 13.12 3.84 -8.42
CA TRP A 158 13.79 3.02 -7.41
C TRP A 158 12.99 1.74 -7.18
N SER A 159 13.65 0.60 -7.24
CA SER A 159 13.16 -0.65 -6.65
C SER A 159 14.29 -1.37 -5.95
N GLU A 160 13.99 -2.04 -4.84
CA GLU A 160 15.01 -2.67 -4.00
C GLU A 160 14.42 -3.84 -3.19
N GLY A 161 15.23 -4.87 -2.98
CA GLY A 161 14.95 -5.96 -2.03
C GLY A 161 15.97 -5.95 -0.89
N LEU A 162 15.48 -6.14 0.34
CA LEU A 162 16.30 -6.20 1.55
C LEU A 162 15.99 -7.49 2.33
N GLY A 163 17.03 -8.18 2.78
CA GLY A 163 16.91 -9.42 3.54
C GLY A 163 16.64 -10.65 2.66
N TYR A 164 15.83 -11.59 3.15
CA TYR A 164 15.68 -12.93 2.60
C TYR A 164 14.25 -13.25 2.15
N ALA A 165 14.11 -13.69 0.91
CA ALA A 165 12.90 -14.29 0.36
C ALA A 165 12.66 -15.71 0.92
N ASP A 166 13.74 -16.45 1.18
CA ASP A 166 13.75 -17.74 1.88
C ASP A 166 14.94 -17.73 2.85
N VAL A 167 14.66 -17.81 4.16
CA VAL A 167 15.65 -17.68 5.25
C VAL A 167 16.47 -18.96 5.38
N GLU A 168 15.82 -20.13 5.33
CA GLU A 168 16.47 -21.43 5.46
C GLU A 168 17.48 -21.67 4.33
N ASN A 169 17.10 -21.34 3.10
CA ASN A 169 17.92 -21.49 1.90
C ASN A 169 18.77 -20.23 1.60
N ARG A 170 18.70 -19.19 2.44
CA ARG A 170 19.43 -17.91 2.32
C ARG A 170 19.23 -17.18 0.98
N VAL A 171 18.07 -17.36 0.35
CA VAL A 171 17.72 -16.67 -0.90
C VAL A 171 17.41 -15.21 -0.60
N LEU A 172 18.18 -14.29 -1.17
CA LEU A 172 17.99 -12.85 -0.97
C LEU A 172 16.69 -12.34 -1.62
N CYS A 173 16.04 -11.37 -0.98
CA CYS A 173 14.99 -10.57 -1.61
C CYS A 173 15.57 -9.70 -2.73
N LYS A 174 14.80 -9.55 -3.81
CA LYS A 174 15.08 -8.68 -4.96
C LYS A 174 13.78 -8.02 -5.45
N PRO A 175 13.79 -6.97 -6.29
CA PRO A 175 12.57 -6.39 -6.87
C PRO A 175 11.65 -7.41 -7.56
N GLU A 176 12.23 -8.47 -8.14
CA GLU A 176 11.52 -9.54 -8.86
C GLU A 176 11.06 -10.69 -7.95
N THR A 177 11.21 -10.57 -6.62
CA THR A 177 10.69 -11.54 -5.65
C THR A 177 9.17 -11.48 -5.61
N ILE A 178 8.52 -12.63 -5.80
CA ILE A 178 7.08 -12.76 -5.87
C ILE A 178 6.52 -13.00 -4.45
N MET A 179 5.71 -12.06 -3.97
CA MET A 179 5.17 -12.06 -2.61
C MET A 179 3.65 -11.96 -2.57
N ARG A 180 3.04 -12.42 -1.46
CA ARG A 180 1.62 -12.25 -1.17
C ARG A 180 1.28 -10.77 -1.04
N ILE A 181 0.60 -10.22 -2.05
CA ILE A 181 0.12 -8.83 -2.01
C ILE A 181 -1.13 -8.66 -1.15
N ALA A 182 -1.71 -9.76 -0.67
CA ALA A 182 -2.83 -9.78 0.25
C ALA A 182 -3.98 -8.89 -0.28
N SER A 183 -4.60 -8.07 0.57
CA SER A 183 -5.81 -7.31 0.22
C SER A 183 -5.63 -6.21 -0.86
N ILE A 184 -4.43 -5.96 -1.39
CA ILE A 184 -4.27 -5.22 -2.67
C ILE A 184 -5.01 -5.93 -3.81
N SER A 185 -5.23 -7.25 -3.70
CA SER A 185 -6.13 -8.04 -4.56
C SER A 185 -7.52 -7.43 -4.74
N LYS A 186 -8.03 -6.71 -3.73
CA LYS A 186 -9.33 -6.00 -3.81
C LYS A 186 -9.29 -4.86 -4.83
N CYS A 187 -8.18 -4.12 -4.89
CA CYS A 187 -7.97 -3.04 -5.86
C CYS A 187 -7.89 -3.56 -7.30
N LEU A 188 -7.19 -4.69 -7.50
CA LEU A 188 -7.11 -5.39 -8.78
C LEU A 188 -8.53 -5.83 -9.22
N THR A 189 -9.27 -6.50 -8.33
CA THR A 189 -10.64 -6.93 -8.60
C THR A 189 -11.57 -5.75 -8.91
N MET A 190 -11.36 -4.60 -8.26
CA MET A 190 -12.16 -3.41 -8.56
C MET A 190 -11.89 -2.85 -9.96
N MET A 191 -10.68 -2.95 -10.50
CA MET A 191 -10.42 -2.61 -11.90
C MET A 191 -11.17 -3.55 -12.85
N ALA A 192 -11.24 -4.85 -12.55
CA ALA A 192 -12.02 -5.82 -13.31
C ALA A 192 -13.53 -5.49 -13.29
N VAL A 193 -14.09 -5.17 -12.11
CA VAL A 193 -15.49 -4.72 -11.93
C VAL A 193 -15.76 -3.43 -12.70
N ALA A 194 -14.88 -2.43 -12.57
CA ALA A 194 -14.99 -1.15 -13.27
C ALA A 194 -14.95 -1.32 -14.80
N LYS A 195 -14.13 -2.25 -15.30
CA LYS A 195 -14.05 -2.56 -16.73
C LYS A 195 -15.35 -3.18 -17.26
N LEU A 196 -15.90 -4.17 -16.55
CA LEU A 196 -17.19 -4.78 -16.90
C LEU A 196 -18.36 -3.79 -16.82
N TRP A 197 -18.28 -2.81 -15.91
CA TRP A 197 -19.25 -1.71 -15.81
C TRP A 197 -19.14 -0.74 -17.00
N GLU A 198 -17.92 -0.38 -17.42
CA GLU A 198 -17.71 0.45 -18.61
C GLU A 198 -18.12 -0.21 -19.92
N GLU A 199 -18.10 -1.54 -19.97
CA GLU A 199 -18.56 -2.39 -21.07
C GLU A 199 -20.07 -2.69 -21.01
N GLY A 200 -20.80 -2.19 -19.99
CA GLY A 200 -22.24 -2.40 -19.81
C GLY A 200 -22.65 -3.82 -19.40
N LYS A 201 -21.69 -4.73 -19.18
CA LYS A 201 -21.92 -6.13 -18.76
C LYS A 201 -22.31 -6.23 -17.29
N LEU A 202 -21.68 -5.39 -16.46
CA LEU A 202 -21.93 -5.33 -15.02
C LEU A 202 -22.69 -4.05 -14.68
N ASP A 203 -23.72 -4.19 -13.86
CA ASP A 203 -24.48 -3.11 -13.25
C ASP A 203 -24.09 -3.04 -11.77
N LEU A 204 -23.71 -1.86 -11.30
CA LEU A 204 -23.25 -1.65 -9.92
C LEU A 204 -24.40 -1.71 -8.90
N ASP A 205 -25.62 -1.35 -9.32
CA ASP A 205 -26.78 -1.16 -8.43
C ASP A 205 -27.86 -2.24 -8.61
N ALA A 206 -27.71 -3.13 -9.57
CA ALA A 206 -28.49 -4.36 -9.63
C ALA A 206 -28.28 -5.26 -8.38
N PRO A 207 -29.31 -6.04 -7.98
CA PRO A 207 -29.15 -7.12 -7.02
C PRO A 207 -28.09 -8.13 -7.46
N VAL A 208 -27.25 -8.61 -6.54
CA VAL A 208 -26.21 -9.62 -6.83
C VAL A 208 -26.79 -10.91 -7.45
N GLN A 209 -28.05 -11.25 -7.12
CA GLN A 209 -28.81 -12.37 -7.69
C GLN A 209 -28.98 -12.29 -9.23
N LYS A 210 -28.89 -11.11 -9.84
CA LYS A 210 -28.86 -10.93 -11.31
C LYS A 210 -27.69 -11.66 -11.97
N TYR A 211 -26.59 -11.83 -11.22
CA TYR A 211 -25.36 -12.46 -11.68
C TYR A 211 -25.14 -13.83 -11.00
N VAL A 212 -25.43 -13.92 -9.70
CA VAL A 212 -25.17 -15.09 -8.85
C VAL A 212 -26.47 -15.56 -8.18
N PRO A 213 -27.38 -16.24 -8.92
CA PRO A 213 -28.64 -16.75 -8.36
C PRO A 213 -28.44 -17.81 -7.25
N GLU A 214 -27.23 -18.39 -7.14
CA GLU A 214 -26.86 -19.35 -6.10
C GLU A 214 -26.62 -18.71 -4.72
N PHE A 215 -26.56 -17.36 -4.66
CA PHE A 215 -26.47 -16.59 -3.43
C PHE A 215 -27.88 -16.15 -3.00
N PRO A 216 -28.40 -16.65 -1.87
CA PRO A 216 -29.81 -16.49 -1.53
C PRO A 216 -30.18 -15.03 -1.29
N GLU A 217 -31.44 -14.68 -1.56
CA GLU A 217 -32.02 -13.42 -1.07
C GLU A 217 -31.82 -13.31 0.44
N LYS A 218 -31.57 -12.09 0.93
CA LYS A 218 -31.33 -11.85 2.35
C LYS A 218 -32.54 -11.21 3.01
N VAL A 219 -32.80 -11.64 4.23
CA VAL A 219 -33.77 -11.04 5.15
C VAL A 219 -32.99 -10.46 6.33
N TYR A 220 -33.36 -9.27 6.77
CA TYR A 220 -32.79 -8.61 7.94
C TYR A 220 -33.93 -7.96 8.74
N GLU A 221 -34.03 -8.29 10.03
CA GLU A 221 -35.13 -7.83 10.93
C GLU A 221 -36.55 -8.06 10.36
N GLY A 222 -36.72 -9.14 9.57
CA GLY A 222 -37.99 -9.54 8.94
C GLY A 222 -38.23 -8.98 7.54
N GLU A 223 -37.49 -7.95 7.11
CA GLU A 223 -37.61 -7.36 5.78
C GLU A 223 -36.68 -8.05 4.76
N LYS A 224 -37.14 -8.24 3.51
CA LYS A 224 -36.24 -8.56 2.39
C LYS A 224 -35.29 -7.38 2.15
N VAL A 225 -34.00 -7.66 1.98
CA VAL A 225 -32.96 -6.65 1.75
C VAL A 225 -32.07 -7.01 0.56
N THR A 226 -31.81 -6.01 -0.29
CA THR A 226 -30.98 -6.17 -1.48
C THR A 226 -29.50 -5.92 -1.16
N ILE A 227 -28.62 -6.76 -1.70
CA ILE A 227 -27.17 -6.50 -1.79
C ILE A 227 -26.85 -6.24 -3.26
N THR A 228 -26.07 -5.19 -3.52
CA THR A 228 -25.64 -4.80 -4.88
C THR A 228 -24.11 -4.84 -4.97
N THR A 229 -23.56 -4.84 -6.18
CA THR A 229 -22.11 -4.80 -6.41
C THR A 229 -21.47 -3.56 -5.76
N ARG A 230 -22.13 -2.40 -5.81
CA ARG A 230 -21.69 -1.15 -5.16
C ARG A 230 -21.53 -1.32 -3.65
N LEU A 231 -22.42 -2.08 -3.00
CA LEU A 231 -22.35 -2.37 -1.57
C LEU A 231 -21.26 -3.40 -1.21
N LEU A 232 -20.92 -4.33 -2.11
CA LEU A 232 -19.79 -5.25 -1.94
C LEU A 232 -18.45 -4.50 -1.97
N VAL A 233 -18.19 -3.72 -3.03
CA VAL A 233 -16.91 -3.02 -3.22
C VAL A 233 -16.64 -1.94 -2.16
N SER A 234 -17.70 -1.46 -1.50
CA SER A 234 -17.64 -0.42 -0.46
C SER A 234 -17.71 -0.97 0.97
N HIS A 235 -17.74 -2.30 1.16
CA HIS A 235 -17.91 -2.97 2.47
C HIS A 235 -19.16 -2.53 3.25
N LEU A 236 -20.27 -2.32 2.55
CA LEU A 236 -21.58 -1.93 3.09
C LEU A 236 -22.64 -3.04 3.04
N SER A 237 -22.28 -4.26 2.61
CA SER A 237 -23.24 -5.33 2.30
C SER A 237 -23.88 -6.04 3.50
N GLY A 238 -23.39 -5.81 4.72
CA GLY A 238 -23.81 -6.55 5.92
C GLY A 238 -23.23 -7.97 6.02
N ILE A 239 -22.50 -8.44 5.00
CA ILE A 239 -21.82 -9.75 5.00
C ILE A 239 -20.66 -9.70 6.01
N ARG A 240 -20.54 -10.74 6.84
CA ARG A 240 -19.51 -10.84 7.87
C ARG A 240 -18.09 -10.92 7.32
N HIS A 241 -17.12 -10.77 8.21
CA HIS A 241 -15.73 -11.19 7.98
C HIS A 241 -15.50 -12.58 8.61
N TYR A 242 -14.28 -12.96 8.95
CA TYR A 242 -13.98 -14.27 9.57
C TYR A 242 -14.60 -14.50 10.96
N GLU A 243 -14.95 -13.45 11.71
CA GLU A 243 -15.67 -13.58 12.98
C GLU A 243 -17.16 -13.80 12.72
N LYS A 244 -17.73 -14.81 13.40
CA LYS A 244 -19.14 -15.23 13.26
C LYS A 244 -20.03 -14.60 14.33
N ASP A 245 -19.46 -14.18 15.44
CA ASP A 245 -20.18 -13.58 16.56
C ASP A 245 -20.53 -12.10 16.29
N ILE A 246 -21.81 -11.87 16.01
CA ILE A 246 -22.40 -10.54 15.81
C ILE A 246 -22.22 -9.66 17.06
N ALA A 247 -22.32 -10.22 18.27
CA ALA A 247 -22.21 -9.46 19.51
C ALA A 247 -20.77 -8.99 19.74
N LYS A 248 -19.76 -9.84 19.49
CA LYS A 248 -18.34 -9.41 19.53
C LYS A 248 -18.07 -8.29 18.52
N VAL A 249 -18.48 -8.43 17.26
CA VAL A 249 -18.22 -7.40 16.24
C VAL A 249 -18.94 -6.08 16.56
N LYS A 250 -20.14 -6.13 17.15
CA LYS A 250 -20.82 -4.93 17.70
C LYS A 250 -20.03 -4.32 18.86
N GLU A 251 -19.58 -5.13 19.83
CA GLU A 251 -18.79 -4.67 20.98
C GLU A 251 -17.45 -4.04 20.57
N GLU A 252 -16.76 -4.61 19.58
CA GLU A 252 -15.49 -4.08 19.07
C GLU A 252 -15.68 -2.79 18.26
N LYS A 253 -16.73 -2.69 17.45
CA LYS A 253 -17.16 -1.43 16.83
C LYS A 253 -17.48 -0.37 17.88
N GLU A 254 -18.20 -0.71 18.95
CA GLU A 254 -18.45 0.24 20.04
C GLU A 254 -17.17 0.68 20.74
N LYS A 255 -16.24 -0.23 21.01
CA LYS A 255 -14.93 0.10 21.59
C LYS A 255 -14.10 1.00 20.67
N ALA A 256 -14.12 0.78 19.36
CA ALA A 256 -13.48 1.66 18.38
C ALA A 256 -14.13 3.05 18.36
N ASN A 257 -15.46 3.13 18.23
CA ASN A 257 -16.22 4.38 18.25
C ASN A 257 -16.05 5.17 19.55
N ARG A 258 -15.91 4.50 20.70
CA ARG A 258 -15.60 5.14 22.00
C ARG A 258 -14.17 5.69 22.03
N ALA A 259 -13.20 5.00 21.42
CA ALA A 259 -11.79 5.45 21.34
C ALA A 259 -11.55 6.59 20.32
N LEU A 260 -12.46 6.80 19.37
CA LEU A 260 -12.39 7.89 18.38
C LEU A 260 -13.06 9.19 18.86
N LYS A 261 -13.92 9.15 19.88
CA LYS A 261 -14.54 10.37 20.44
C LYS A 261 -13.52 11.19 21.24
N PRO A 262 -13.40 12.51 21.00
CA PRO A 262 -12.55 13.36 21.84
C PRO A 262 -13.15 13.44 23.25
N THR A 263 -12.33 13.20 24.27
CA THR A 263 -12.65 13.55 25.65
C THR A 263 -12.87 15.05 25.73
N LYS A 264 -14.06 15.47 26.17
CA LYS A 264 -14.33 16.87 26.52
C LYS A 264 -13.29 17.34 27.57
N PRO A 265 -12.83 18.60 27.53
CA PRO A 265 -12.10 19.15 28.66
C PRO A 265 -12.97 19.04 29.92
N HIS A 266 -12.35 18.71 31.06
CA HIS A 266 -13.01 18.84 32.34
C HIS A 266 -13.41 20.31 32.52
N GLN A 267 -14.68 20.56 32.82
CA GLN A 267 -15.04 21.82 33.47
C GLN A 267 -14.69 21.66 34.93
N ASP A 268 -13.92 22.61 35.45
CA ASP A 268 -13.64 22.71 36.88
C ASP A 268 -14.96 22.85 37.63
N LYS A 269 -15.13 22.05 38.69
CA LYS A 269 -16.17 22.31 39.69
C LYS A 269 -15.53 23.03 40.85
N GLU A 270 -15.99 24.26 41.07
CA GLU A 270 -15.61 25.09 42.19
C GLU A 270 -15.99 24.44 43.53
N GLN A 271 -15.41 25.00 44.59
CA GLN A 271 -15.46 24.47 45.95
C GLN A 271 -16.88 24.40 46.52
N ARG A 272 -17.12 23.39 47.36
CA ARG A 272 -17.91 23.59 48.58
C ARG A 272 -17.20 22.94 49.76
N GLU A 273 -17.03 23.72 50.81
CA GLU A 273 -16.41 23.32 52.08
C GLU A 273 -17.38 22.47 52.92
N GLY A 274 -16.86 21.64 53.82
CA GLY A 274 -17.73 20.84 54.70
C GLY A 274 -17.03 19.78 55.55
N LYS A 275 -16.34 20.23 56.61
CA LYS A 275 -15.96 19.51 57.87
C LYS A 275 -16.04 17.97 57.89
N GLY A 276 -14.92 17.32 58.23
CA GLY A 276 -14.90 15.91 58.63
C GLY A 276 -13.51 15.44 59.05
N ILE A 277 -13.11 15.70 60.30
CA ILE A 277 -11.87 15.16 60.88
C ILE A 277 -12.23 13.89 61.65
N GLU A 278 -11.58 12.77 61.33
CA GLU A 278 -10.91 11.94 62.34
C GLU A 278 -9.91 10.96 61.72
N LYS A 279 -8.88 10.62 62.50
CA LYS A 279 -7.93 9.55 62.20
C LYS A 279 -8.23 8.37 63.13
N THR A 280 -7.88 7.16 62.70
CA THR A 280 -7.43 6.15 63.67
C THR A 280 -6.38 5.26 63.02
N ASP A 281 -5.23 5.12 63.69
CA ASP A 281 -4.14 4.27 63.23
C ASP A 281 -4.37 2.80 63.59
N SER A 282 -3.87 1.88 62.76
CA SER A 282 -3.24 0.65 63.25
C SER A 282 -2.37 0.01 62.17
N ALA A 283 -1.13 -0.29 62.51
CA ALA A 283 -0.14 -0.86 61.60
C ALA A 283 0.16 -2.32 61.94
N LYS A 284 0.58 -3.13 60.95
CA LYS A 284 1.46 -4.27 61.22
C LYS A 284 2.25 -4.77 60.02
N ALA A 285 3.43 -5.32 60.35
CA ALA A 285 4.28 -6.23 59.57
C ALA A 285 4.78 -5.76 58.18
N ARG A 286 6.05 -5.35 58.14
CA ARG A 286 6.88 -5.42 56.93
C ARG A 286 7.20 -6.89 56.60
N LYS A 287 7.45 -7.18 55.32
CA LYS A 287 8.56 -8.05 54.90
C LYS A 287 9.28 -7.38 53.74
N GLU A 288 10.58 -7.58 53.66
CA GLU A 288 11.47 -6.89 52.74
C GLU A 288 11.68 -7.68 51.44
N HIS A 289 11.88 -6.95 50.34
CA HIS A 289 13.00 -7.21 49.44
C HIS A 289 13.38 -5.94 48.68
N GLU A 290 14.62 -5.88 48.19
CA GLU A 290 15.20 -4.68 47.62
C GLU A 290 14.60 -4.26 46.27
N GLY A 291 14.83 -2.99 45.91
CA GLY A 291 14.32 -2.41 44.68
C GLY A 291 15.22 -2.65 43.48
N GLU A 292 14.60 -2.77 42.31
CA GLU A 292 15.30 -2.69 41.03
C GLU A 292 14.63 -1.65 40.11
N THR A 293 15.45 -0.84 39.44
CA THR A 293 15.01 0.41 38.80
C THR A 293 14.23 0.14 37.51
N LYS A 294 12.89 0.19 37.58
CA LYS A 294 12.02 -0.04 36.40
C LYS A 294 12.17 1.04 35.34
N GLY A 295 13.05 0.77 34.38
CA GLY A 295 13.15 1.47 33.10
C GLY A 295 11.82 1.53 32.37
N ARG A 296 11.58 2.63 31.67
CA ARG A 296 10.27 3.05 31.15
C ARG A 296 9.88 2.33 29.84
N ASN A 297 9.79 1.00 29.88
CA ASN A 297 9.48 0.19 28.70
C ASN A 297 8.11 0.55 28.08
N SER A 298 8.14 0.92 26.81
CA SER A 298 6.97 1.12 25.95
C SER A 298 6.19 -0.19 25.77
N LYS A 299 4.86 -0.11 25.74
CA LYS A 299 4.00 -1.28 25.50
C LYS A 299 4.14 -1.76 24.04
N PRO A 300 4.22 -3.07 23.78
CA PRO A 300 4.19 -3.62 22.42
C PRO A 300 2.83 -3.38 21.75
N GLY A 301 2.83 -3.43 20.41
CA GLY A 301 1.65 -3.17 19.59
C GLY A 301 0.47 -4.11 19.86
N ARG A 302 -0.74 -3.60 19.62
CA ARG A 302 -1.99 -4.36 19.69
C ARG A 302 -1.99 -5.40 18.58
N ARG A 303 -1.96 -6.71 18.93
CA ARG A 303 -2.14 -7.78 17.95
C ARG A 303 -3.55 -7.74 17.37
N ASP A 304 -3.66 -7.91 16.05
CA ASP A 304 -4.94 -8.11 15.38
C ASP A 304 -5.50 -9.49 15.68
N LYS A 305 -6.75 -9.53 16.12
CA LYS A 305 -7.48 -10.78 16.43
C LYS A 305 -7.86 -11.58 15.19
N GLU A 306 -7.84 -10.97 14.01
CA GLU A 306 -8.10 -11.63 12.74
C GLU A 306 -7.20 -12.86 12.54
N PHE A 307 -5.95 -12.77 12.99
CA PHE A 307 -4.96 -13.85 12.97
C PHE A 307 -5.17 -14.94 14.03
N GLU A 308 -6.27 -14.91 14.79
CA GLU A 308 -6.65 -15.93 15.78
C GLU A 308 -7.90 -16.73 15.35
N LEU A 309 -8.50 -16.41 14.20
CA LEU A 309 -9.75 -17.01 13.68
C LEU A 309 -9.45 -18.17 12.70
N GLU A 310 -10.12 -19.31 12.88
CA GLU A 310 -9.85 -20.54 12.11
C GLU A 310 -10.04 -20.37 10.60
N GLU A 311 -11.06 -19.62 10.17
CA GLU A 311 -11.33 -19.39 8.74
C GLU A 311 -10.24 -18.57 8.03
N TYR A 312 -9.42 -17.82 8.78
CA TYR A 312 -8.23 -17.16 8.26
C TYR A 312 -7.20 -18.18 7.75
N TYR A 313 -7.20 -19.38 8.35
CA TYR A 313 -6.29 -20.49 8.12
C TYR A 313 -6.94 -21.70 7.43
N LEU A 314 -7.99 -21.47 6.63
CA LEU A 314 -8.59 -22.50 5.77
C LEU A 314 -7.53 -23.20 4.90
N LYS A 315 -7.71 -24.51 4.73
CA LYS A 315 -6.85 -25.41 3.93
C LYS A 315 -7.61 -26.20 2.88
N GLU A 316 -8.93 -26.05 2.86
CA GLU A 316 -9.81 -26.60 1.84
C GLU A 316 -9.58 -25.84 0.53
N LYS A 317 -9.31 -26.55 -0.55
CA LYS A 317 -9.29 -26.02 -1.91
C LYS A 317 -10.72 -26.05 -2.45
N PHE A 318 -11.10 -24.99 -3.17
CA PHE A 318 -12.42 -24.82 -3.78
C PHE A 318 -12.25 -24.80 -5.31
N GLU A 319 -13.02 -25.63 -6.01
CA GLU A 319 -12.89 -25.81 -7.48
C GLU A 319 -13.48 -24.64 -8.27
N SER A 320 -14.29 -23.79 -7.63
CA SER A 320 -14.80 -22.56 -8.23
C SER A 320 -15.09 -21.47 -7.19
N VAL A 321 -15.14 -20.22 -7.66
CA VAL A 321 -15.55 -19.09 -6.81
C VAL A 321 -17.02 -19.19 -6.40
N ILE A 322 -17.88 -19.83 -7.22
CA ILE A 322 -19.28 -20.16 -6.88
C ILE A 322 -19.35 -21.17 -5.73
N GLU A 323 -18.51 -22.21 -5.74
CA GLU A 323 -18.46 -23.19 -4.65
C GLU A 323 -18.05 -22.53 -3.32
N SER A 324 -17.05 -21.63 -3.36
CA SER A 324 -16.55 -20.94 -2.16
C SER A 324 -17.58 -20.11 -1.40
N LEU A 325 -18.72 -19.79 -2.03
CA LEU A 325 -19.87 -19.19 -1.36
C LEU A 325 -20.45 -20.10 -0.26
N LYS A 326 -20.21 -21.43 -0.29
CA LYS A 326 -20.68 -22.39 0.73
C LYS A 326 -20.24 -22.03 2.15
N ILE A 327 -19.13 -21.30 2.31
CA ILE A 327 -18.58 -20.87 3.62
C ILE A 327 -19.51 -19.90 4.35
N PHE A 328 -20.23 -19.03 3.62
CA PHE A 328 -20.94 -17.89 4.23
C PHE A 328 -22.30 -17.54 3.61
N LYS A 329 -22.70 -18.14 2.48
CA LYS A 329 -23.90 -17.71 1.74
C LYS A 329 -25.20 -17.85 2.52
N ASN A 330 -25.24 -18.75 3.51
CA ASN A 330 -26.41 -18.95 4.37
C ASN A 330 -26.39 -18.07 5.64
N ASP A 331 -25.28 -17.39 5.95
CA ASP A 331 -25.11 -16.66 7.20
C ASP A 331 -26.00 -15.41 7.29
N PRO A 332 -26.46 -15.01 8.50
CA PRO A 332 -27.22 -13.78 8.71
C PRO A 332 -26.36 -12.54 8.43
N LEU A 333 -27.00 -11.46 7.98
CA LEU A 333 -26.32 -10.16 7.84
C LEU A 333 -26.17 -9.49 9.21
N PHE A 334 -25.01 -8.88 9.45
CA PHE A 334 -24.67 -8.25 10.73
C PHE A 334 -25.39 -6.90 10.95
N PHE A 335 -25.89 -6.31 9.85
CA PHE A 335 -26.67 -5.06 9.78
C PHE A 335 -27.35 -4.97 8.41
N LYS A 336 -28.40 -4.13 8.29
CA LYS A 336 -29.11 -3.84 7.03
C LYS A 336 -28.14 -3.30 5.96
N PRO A 337 -28.10 -3.83 4.72
CA PRO A 337 -27.20 -3.34 3.67
C PRO A 337 -27.27 -1.82 3.48
N GLY A 338 -26.11 -1.17 3.29
CA GLY A 338 -25.97 0.28 3.20
C GLY A 338 -25.95 1.04 4.53
N SER A 339 -26.34 0.44 5.66
CA SER A 339 -26.48 1.16 6.94
C SER A 339 -25.18 1.35 7.73
N GLN A 340 -24.18 0.48 7.56
CA GLN A 340 -22.90 0.53 8.26
C GLN A 340 -21.74 0.05 7.37
N PHE A 341 -20.52 0.42 7.74
CA PHE A 341 -19.28 -0.11 7.20
C PHE A 341 -18.82 -1.35 7.99
N LEU A 342 -18.45 -2.45 7.33
CA LEU A 342 -17.73 -3.59 7.90
C LEU A 342 -16.89 -4.26 6.82
N TYR A 343 -15.57 -4.10 6.93
CA TYR A 343 -14.61 -4.74 6.04
C TYR A 343 -14.82 -6.26 5.97
N SER A 344 -15.06 -6.79 4.77
CA SER A 344 -15.32 -8.21 4.55
C SER A 344 -14.53 -8.73 3.35
N THR A 345 -13.74 -9.79 3.58
CA THR A 345 -13.16 -10.57 2.47
C THR A 345 -14.22 -11.43 1.78
N TYR A 346 -15.26 -11.91 2.50
CA TYR A 346 -16.35 -12.69 1.90
C TYR A 346 -17.26 -11.86 0.97
N GLY A 347 -17.41 -10.55 1.23
CA GLY A 347 -18.01 -9.64 0.26
C GLY A 347 -17.24 -9.61 -1.07
N PHE A 348 -15.92 -9.76 -1.03
CA PHE A 348 -15.08 -9.89 -2.23
C PHE A 348 -15.09 -11.32 -2.81
N THR A 349 -15.29 -12.37 -2.00
CA THR A 349 -15.57 -13.72 -2.50
C THR A 349 -16.84 -13.77 -3.37
N LEU A 350 -17.92 -13.12 -2.92
CA LEU A 350 -19.13 -12.94 -3.75
C LEU A 350 -18.85 -12.08 -4.99
N LEU A 351 -18.00 -11.06 -4.87
CA LEU A 351 -17.59 -10.22 -6.00
C LEU A 351 -16.87 -11.02 -7.09
N SER A 352 -16.03 -12.01 -6.76
CA SER A 352 -15.42 -12.90 -7.76
C SER A 352 -16.46 -13.68 -8.57
N ALA A 353 -17.51 -14.19 -7.92
CA ALA A 353 -18.63 -14.85 -8.59
C ALA A 353 -19.42 -13.88 -9.50
N VAL A 354 -19.64 -12.64 -9.06
CA VAL A 354 -20.26 -11.60 -9.90
C VAL A 354 -19.40 -11.26 -11.13
N VAL A 355 -18.09 -11.15 -10.98
CA VAL A 355 -17.13 -10.89 -12.09
C VAL A 355 -17.08 -12.07 -13.07
N GLU A 356 -17.04 -13.31 -12.58
CA GLU A 356 -17.11 -14.53 -13.40
C GLU A 356 -18.39 -14.55 -14.25
N ARG A 357 -19.54 -14.39 -13.60
CA ARG A 357 -20.86 -14.42 -14.24
C ARG A 357 -21.10 -13.23 -15.20
N ALA A 358 -20.59 -12.04 -14.90
CA ALA A 358 -20.72 -10.86 -15.76
C ALA A 358 -19.70 -10.82 -16.92
N SER A 359 -18.53 -11.47 -16.80
CA SER A 359 -17.51 -11.53 -17.86
C SER A 359 -17.70 -12.68 -18.85
N GLY A 360 -18.49 -13.70 -18.46
CA GLY A 360 -18.63 -14.96 -19.22
C GLY A 360 -17.38 -15.84 -19.21
N GLN A 361 -16.42 -15.57 -18.32
CA GLN A 361 -15.13 -16.24 -18.20
C GLN A 361 -14.88 -16.62 -16.73
N LYS A 362 -14.12 -17.67 -16.46
CA LYS A 362 -13.68 -17.99 -15.09
C LYS A 362 -13.00 -16.78 -14.46
N PHE A 363 -13.24 -16.53 -13.18
CA PHE A 363 -12.66 -15.40 -12.46
C PHE A 363 -11.13 -15.35 -12.58
N THR A 364 -10.49 -16.50 -12.40
CA THR A 364 -9.03 -16.68 -12.55
C THR A 364 -8.53 -16.21 -13.91
N ASP A 365 -9.21 -16.63 -14.97
CA ASP A 365 -8.75 -16.48 -16.35
C ASP A 365 -8.97 -15.05 -16.83
N TYR A 366 -10.08 -14.42 -16.41
CA TYR A 366 -10.36 -13.00 -16.64
C TYR A 366 -9.35 -12.10 -15.93
N MET A 367 -8.98 -12.42 -14.68
CA MET A 367 -7.95 -11.66 -13.93
C MET A 367 -6.56 -11.85 -14.54
N LEU A 368 -6.18 -13.08 -14.91
CA LEU A 368 -4.92 -13.36 -15.63
C LEU A 368 -4.89 -12.74 -17.04
N LYS A 369 -6.04 -12.51 -17.69
CA LYS A 369 -6.12 -11.69 -18.91
C LYS A 369 -5.85 -10.22 -18.59
N MET A 370 -6.56 -9.64 -17.62
CA MET A 370 -6.37 -8.25 -17.21
C MET A 370 -4.92 -7.96 -16.79
N PHE A 371 -4.25 -8.86 -16.08
CA PHE A 371 -2.84 -8.70 -15.72
C PHE A 371 -1.94 -8.63 -16.98
N ARG A 372 -2.17 -9.49 -17.99
CA ARG A 372 -1.46 -9.42 -19.27
C ARG A 372 -1.78 -8.14 -20.05
N ASP A 373 -3.03 -7.68 -20.05
CA ASP A 373 -3.44 -6.42 -20.68
C ASP A 373 -2.78 -5.18 -20.04
N LEU A 374 -2.23 -5.32 -18.83
CA LEU A 374 -1.52 -4.29 -18.05
C LEU A 374 0.00 -4.53 -17.96
N ASP A 375 0.54 -5.49 -18.71
CA ASP A 375 1.95 -5.94 -18.65
C ASP A 375 2.41 -6.41 -17.24
N MET A 376 1.47 -6.85 -16.41
CA MET A 376 1.71 -7.42 -15.08
C MET A 376 2.03 -8.92 -15.18
N LEU A 377 3.07 -9.27 -15.93
CA LEU A 377 3.40 -10.64 -16.29
C LEU A 377 3.93 -11.51 -15.12
N SER A 378 4.23 -10.89 -13.97
CA SER A 378 4.67 -11.57 -12.74
C SER A 378 3.53 -11.75 -11.72
N THR A 379 2.33 -11.26 -12.03
CA THR A 379 1.17 -11.27 -11.12
C THR A 379 0.31 -12.50 -11.37
N VAL A 380 0.15 -13.33 -10.34
CA VAL A 380 -0.42 -14.68 -10.43
C VAL A 380 -1.33 -14.98 -9.25
N LEU A 381 -2.06 -16.10 -9.33
CA LEU A 381 -2.76 -16.69 -8.18
C LEU A 381 -1.74 -17.16 -7.14
N ASP A 382 -2.07 -17.05 -5.85
CA ASP A 382 -1.37 -17.76 -4.77
C ASP A 382 -1.83 -19.23 -4.69
N ASP A 383 -1.72 -19.90 -5.84
CA ASP A 383 -1.96 -21.33 -5.99
C ASP A 383 -0.77 -22.12 -5.42
N ASN A 384 -1.04 -23.29 -4.88
CA ASN A 384 -0.07 -24.17 -4.24
C ASN A 384 0.35 -25.34 -5.15
N GLU A 385 -0.37 -25.61 -6.23
CA GLU A 385 0.01 -26.57 -7.28
C GLU A 385 0.89 -25.92 -8.36
N ALA A 386 0.70 -24.63 -8.64
CA ALA A 386 1.47 -23.90 -9.65
C ALA A 386 2.95 -23.71 -9.26
N MET A 387 3.85 -23.98 -10.21
CA MET A 387 5.27 -23.62 -10.10
C MET A 387 5.46 -22.11 -10.32
N ILE A 388 5.66 -21.37 -9.24
CA ILE A 388 5.81 -19.92 -9.26
C ILE A 388 7.27 -19.55 -8.95
N TYR A 389 8.00 -19.13 -9.99
CA TYR A 389 9.39 -18.69 -9.87
C TYR A 389 9.52 -17.45 -8.97
N ASN A 390 10.66 -17.31 -8.29
CA ASN A 390 10.95 -16.24 -7.32
C ASN A 390 9.95 -16.08 -6.16
N ARG A 391 9.04 -17.04 -5.91
CA ARG A 391 8.08 -17.02 -4.79
C ARG A 391 8.78 -17.05 -3.43
N ALA A 392 8.51 -16.07 -2.58
CA ALA A 392 9.04 -16.00 -1.22
C ALA A 392 8.36 -17.01 -0.28
N ARG A 393 9.14 -17.53 0.68
CA ARG A 393 8.59 -18.14 1.91
C ARG A 393 7.99 -17.04 2.78
N CYS A 394 6.91 -17.38 3.49
CA CYS A 394 6.16 -16.49 4.36
C CYS A 394 6.39 -16.87 5.82
N TYR A 395 6.55 -15.89 6.72
CA TYR A 395 6.97 -16.11 8.10
C TYR A 395 6.06 -15.47 9.14
N VAL A 396 6.04 -16.03 10.36
CA VAL A 396 5.30 -15.51 11.51
C VAL A 396 6.11 -15.62 12.79
N TYR A 397 5.78 -14.81 13.79
CA TYR A 397 6.25 -15.01 15.16
C TYR A 397 5.32 -15.94 15.93
N ASN A 398 5.86 -17.03 16.48
CA ASN A 398 5.09 -17.90 17.38
C ASN A 398 4.91 -17.29 18.78
N LYS A 399 4.10 -17.95 19.63
CA LYS A 399 3.80 -17.51 21.02
C LYS A 399 5.04 -17.32 21.92
N LYS A 400 6.23 -17.79 21.52
CA LYS A 400 7.52 -17.59 22.22
C LYS A 400 8.39 -16.49 21.59
N GLY A 401 7.86 -15.67 20.69
CA GLY A 401 8.60 -14.59 20.02
C GLY A 401 9.67 -15.06 19.02
N ARG A 402 9.67 -16.33 18.63
CA ARG A 402 10.63 -16.87 17.65
C ARG A 402 10.01 -16.88 16.25
N LEU A 403 10.78 -16.45 15.26
CA LEU A 403 10.43 -16.54 13.84
C LEU A 403 10.26 -18.02 13.46
N VAL A 404 9.19 -18.34 12.72
CA VAL A 404 8.91 -19.66 12.14
C VAL A 404 8.21 -19.49 10.79
N ASN A 405 8.20 -20.55 9.98
CA ASN A 405 7.34 -20.61 8.80
C ASN A 405 5.88 -20.31 9.15
N ALA A 406 5.22 -19.56 8.27
CA ALA A 406 3.79 -19.38 8.31
C ALA A 406 3.08 -20.72 8.03
N PRO A 407 1.93 -21.00 8.66
CA PRO A 407 1.16 -22.21 8.38
C PRO A 407 0.65 -22.24 6.93
N TYR A 408 0.51 -23.44 6.37
CA TYR A 408 -0.17 -23.63 5.09
C TYR A 408 -1.61 -23.08 5.16
N VAL A 409 -2.00 -22.37 4.11
CA VAL A 409 -3.37 -21.97 3.85
C VAL A 409 -3.67 -22.07 2.36
N ASP A 410 -4.93 -22.38 2.07
CA ASP A 410 -5.49 -22.28 0.74
C ASP A 410 -6.22 -20.94 0.58
N ASN A 411 -6.00 -20.27 -0.55
CA ASN A 411 -6.55 -18.93 -0.82
C ASN A 411 -7.61 -18.94 -1.94
N SER A 412 -8.00 -20.11 -2.45
CA SER A 412 -8.97 -20.27 -3.54
C SER A 412 -10.33 -19.64 -3.24
N TYR A 413 -10.80 -19.72 -1.99
CA TYR A 413 -12.02 -19.07 -1.54
C TYR A 413 -11.99 -17.53 -1.53
N LYS A 414 -10.82 -16.92 -1.74
CA LYS A 414 -10.63 -15.46 -1.62
C LYS A 414 -9.67 -14.89 -2.67
N TRP A 415 -9.60 -15.45 -3.87
CA TRP A 415 -8.82 -14.87 -4.99
C TRP A 415 -9.01 -13.35 -5.11
N ALA A 416 -10.26 -12.91 -5.28
CA ALA A 416 -10.64 -11.50 -5.33
C ALA A 416 -10.30 -10.69 -4.05
N GLY A 417 -10.40 -11.33 -2.89
CA GLY A 417 -10.27 -10.68 -1.59
C GLY A 417 -8.84 -10.56 -1.08
N GLY A 418 -7.93 -11.43 -1.48
CA GLY A 418 -6.56 -11.45 -0.97
C GLY A 418 -5.64 -12.54 -1.50
N GLY A 419 -5.99 -13.20 -2.61
CA GLY A 419 -5.34 -14.43 -3.07
C GLY A 419 -4.35 -14.29 -4.23
N PHE A 420 -3.89 -13.08 -4.59
CA PHE A 420 -2.85 -12.92 -5.61
C PHE A 420 -1.44 -12.78 -5.02
N LEU A 421 -0.44 -13.12 -5.84
CA LEU A 421 0.97 -12.79 -5.68
C LEU A 421 1.41 -11.77 -6.75
N SER A 422 2.45 -10.99 -6.48
CA SER A 422 3.03 -10.05 -7.45
C SER A 422 4.48 -9.68 -7.11
N SER A 423 5.16 -9.02 -8.05
CA SER A 423 6.40 -8.26 -7.84
C SER A 423 6.09 -6.80 -7.47
N VAL A 424 7.09 -5.99 -7.12
CA VAL A 424 6.87 -4.54 -6.94
C VAL A 424 6.70 -3.81 -8.28
N GLY A 425 7.40 -4.23 -9.33
CA GLY A 425 7.32 -3.62 -10.66
C GLY A 425 5.92 -3.72 -11.26
N ASP A 426 5.27 -4.89 -11.16
CA ASP A 426 3.89 -5.08 -11.62
C ASP A 426 2.88 -4.19 -10.87
N LEU A 427 3.05 -4.04 -9.55
CA LEU A 427 2.22 -3.14 -8.75
C LEU A 427 2.43 -1.65 -9.11
N LEU A 428 3.65 -1.28 -9.54
CA LEU A 428 3.90 0.05 -10.11
C LEU A 428 3.22 0.22 -11.47
N LYS A 429 3.24 -0.79 -12.36
CA LYS A 429 2.50 -0.75 -13.64
C LYS A 429 0.99 -0.55 -13.41
N PHE A 430 0.39 -1.34 -12.51
CA PHE A 430 -1.01 -1.19 -12.10
C PHE A 430 -1.34 0.22 -11.56
N GLY A 431 -0.50 0.72 -10.65
CA GLY A 431 -0.66 2.07 -10.10
C GLY A 431 -0.55 3.15 -11.18
N ASN A 432 0.45 3.04 -12.07
CA ASN A 432 0.67 3.98 -13.17
C ASN A 432 -0.51 3.99 -14.13
N ALA A 433 -1.07 2.82 -14.47
CA ALA A 433 -2.26 2.71 -15.32
C ALA A 433 -3.50 3.37 -14.69
N LEU A 434 -3.70 3.26 -13.37
CA LEU A 434 -4.77 3.97 -12.65
C LEU A 434 -4.53 5.48 -12.59
N LEU A 435 -3.32 5.92 -12.26
CA LEU A 435 -2.98 7.34 -12.19
C LEU A 435 -3.11 8.02 -13.55
N TYR A 436 -2.69 7.33 -14.63
CA TYR A 436 -2.92 7.77 -16.00
C TYR A 436 -4.41 7.88 -16.31
N SER A 437 -5.18 6.82 -16.03
CA SER A 437 -6.62 6.78 -16.30
C SER A 437 -7.38 7.89 -15.54
N TYR A 438 -7.04 8.16 -14.28
CA TYR A 438 -7.57 9.28 -13.48
C TYR A 438 -7.27 10.66 -14.08
N GLN A 439 -6.08 10.84 -14.66
CA GLN A 439 -5.59 12.13 -15.13
C GLN A 439 -5.78 12.40 -16.63
N ALA A 440 -6.04 11.38 -17.47
CA ALA A 440 -6.09 11.54 -18.92
C ALA A 440 -7.10 12.59 -19.41
N GLY A 441 -8.19 12.83 -18.66
CA GLY A 441 -9.18 13.89 -18.93
C GLY A 441 -8.83 15.29 -18.41
N GLN A 442 -7.67 15.46 -17.76
CA GLN A 442 -7.23 16.72 -17.11
C GLN A 442 -6.20 17.49 -17.95
N PHE A 443 -5.53 16.80 -18.89
CA PHE A 443 -4.52 17.38 -19.79
C PHE A 443 -5.14 17.84 -21.11
N LYS A 444 -4.58 18.91 -21.69
CA LYS A 444 -4.90 19.34 -23.06
C LYS A 444 -3.96 18.64 -24.05
N SER A 445 -4.53 18.02 -25.08
CA SER A 445 -3.79 17.35 -26.16
C SER A 445 -3.17 18.37 -27.11
N SER A 446 -1.99 18.90 -26.79
CA SER A 446 -1.36 20.00 -27.53
C SER A 446 -0.41 19.61 -28.68
N ALA A 447 -0.10 18.32 -28.87
CA ALA A 447 0.81 17.86 -29.93
C ALA A 447 0.55 16.42 -30.43
N GLY A 448 -0.05 15.55 -29.61
CA GLY A 448 -0.35 14.17 -29.99
C GLY A 448 -1.53 13.63 -29.18
N LYS A 449 -2.35 12.79 -29.83
CA LYS A 449 -3.54 12.20 -29.22
C LYS A 449 -3.13 11.23 -28.10
N LEU A 450 -3.41 11.61 -26.85
CA LEU A 450 -3.19 10.73 -25.69
C LEU A 450 -3.89 9.37 -25.91
N LEU A 451 -3.23 8.30 -25.45
CA LEU A 451 -3.82 6.97 -25.45
C LEU A 451 -5.06 6.96 -24.55
N PRO A 452 -6.08 6.13 -24.84
CA PRO A 452 -7.15 5.90 -23.90
C PRO A 452 -6.57 5.26 -22.62
N GLY A 453 -6.98 5.75 -21.45
CA GLY A 453 -6.72 5.06 -20.19
C GLY A 453 -7.39 3.67 -20.18
N TYR A 454 -6.86 2.75 -19.37
CA TYR A 454 -7.45 1.41 -19.22
C TYR A 454 -8.90 1.49 -18.71
N LEU A 455 -9.18 2.51 -17.89
CA LEU A 455 -10.50 2.99 -17.50
C LEU A 455 -10.67 4.47 -17.90
N LYS A 456 -11.91 4.94 -17.98
CA LYS A 456 -12.28 6.35 -18.20
C LYS A 456 -11.96 7.19 -16.94
N PRO A 457 -11.59 8.49 -17.07
CA PRO A 457 -11.28 9.35 -15.91
C PRO A 457 -12.41 9.48 -14.89
N GLY A 458 -13.66 9.55 -15.35
CA GLY A 458 -14.84 9.58 -14.48
C GLY A 458 -15.02 8.30 -13.66
N THR A 459 -14.66 7.14 -14.22
CA THR A 459 -14.71 5.84 -13.55
C THR A 459 -13.72 5.77 -12.38
N VAL A 460 -12.45 6.13 -12.62
CA VAL A 460 -11.44 6.16 -11.54
C VAL A 460 -11.79 7.23 -10.49
N SER A 461 -12.33 8.37 -10.93
CA SER A 461 -12.84 9.41 -10.00
C SER A 461 -13.98 8.88 -9.11
N MET A 462 -14.90 8.07 -9.65
CA MET A 462 -15.93 7.41 -8.84
C MET A 462 -15.33 6.34 -7.91
N MET A 463 -14.37 5.54 -8.39
CA MET A 463 -13.70 4.51 -7.58
C MET A 463 -12.98 5.10 -6.36
N TRP A 464 -12.42 6.31 -6.50
CA TRP A 464 -11.75 7.06 -5.42
C TRP A 464 -12.66 8.10 -4.74
N THR A 465 -13.96 8.16 -5.06
CA THR A 465 -14.91 9.00 -4.31
C THR A 465 -15.21 8.35 -2.96
N PRO A 466 -14.93 9.00 -1.82
CA PRO A 466 -15.15 8.40 -0.52
C PRO A 466 -16.63 8.17 -0.19
N VAL A 467 -16.93 7.00 0.36
CA VAL A 467 -18.28 6.64 0.77
C VAL A 467 -18.55 7.18 2.19
N PRO A 468 -19.63 7.95 2.43
CA PRO A 468 -19.94 8.50 3.75
C PRO A 468 -20.07 7.42 4.84
N LYS A 469 -19.68 7.77 6.07
CA LYS A 469 -19.73 6.89 7.27
C LYS A 469 -18.84 5.63 7.19
N THR A 470 -17.91 5.58 6.24
CA THR A 470 -16.79 4.63 6.25
C THR A 470 -15.58 5.21 6.98
N GLU A 471 -14.69 4.36 7.45
CA GLU A 471 -13.48 4.72 8.21
C GLU A 471 -12.31 3.78 7.83
N VAL A 472 -11.07 4.20 8.07
CA VAL A 472 -9.88 3.33 7.87
C VAL A 472 -8.98 3.37 9.10
N SER A 473 -8.43 2.23 9.50
CA SER A 473 -7.72 2.11 10.79
C SER A 473 -6.35 2.80 10.84
N TRP A 474 -5.81 3.23 9.69
CA TRP A 474 -4.45 3.76 9.54
C TRP A 474 -4.34 5.27 9.23
N ASP A 475 -5.45 5.96 8.94
CA ASP A 475 -5.48 7.43 8.81
C ASP A 475 -6.84 7.97 9.31
N ARG A 476 -6.82 9.03 10.12
CA ARG A 476 -8.03 9.57 10.77
C ARG A 476 -8.91 10.40 9.84
N ASP A 477 -8.30 11.00 8.82
CA ASP A 477 -9.02 11.71 7.76
C ASP A 477 -9.30 10.79 6.56
N GLY A 478 -8.89 9.51 6.66
CA GLY A 478 -9.10 8.48 5.65
C GLY A 478 -10.48 7.85 5.75
N LYS A 479 -11.10 7.69 4.57
CA LYS A 479 -12.39 7.02 4.37
C LYS A 479 -12.18 5.86 3.38
N TYR A 480 -13.15 4.96 3.32
CA TYR A 480 -13.16 3.92 2.29
C TYR A 480 -13.99 4.38 1.08
N ALA A 481 -13.48 4.08 -0.11
CA ALA A 481 -14.12 4.29 -1.41
C ALA A 481 -14.46 2.91 -2.01
N MET A 482 -14.46 2.74 -3.34
CA MET A 482 -14.66 1.41 -3.93
C MET A 482 -13.35 0.63 -3.93
N ALA A 483 -13.16 -0.30 -3.00
CA ALA A 483 -11.93 -1.08 -2.81
C ALA A 483 -10.62 -0.28 -2.60
N TRP A 484 -10.72 0.98 -2.13
CA TRP A 484 -9.59 1.88 -1.86
C TRP A 484 -9.80 2.62 -0.55
N ALA A 485 -8.74 2.84 0.22
CA ALA A 485 -8.71 3.90 1.24
C ALA A 485 -8.29 5.21 0.59
N VAL A 486 -9.02 6.29 0.85
CA VAL A 486 -8.79 7.60 0.25
C VAL A 486 -8.77 8.68 1.34
N VAL A 487 -7.78 9.57 1.25
CA VAL A 487 -7.75 10.83 1.99
C VAL A 487 -8.04 11.97 1.02
N GLU A 488 -8.93 12.87 1.42
CA GLU A 488 -9.30 14.07 0.66
C GLU A 488 -8.44 15.28 1.07
N LYS A 489 -8.39 16.31 0.22
CA LYS A 489 -7.65 17.55 0.53
C LYS A 489 -8.25 18.33 1.70
N GLN A 490 -9.58 18.29 1.85
CA GLN A 490 -10.29 19.02 2.89
C GLN A 490 -10.45 18.14 4.13
N GLN A 491 -9.58 18.36 5.12
CA GLN A 491 -9.64 17.65 6.40
C GLN A 491 -10.85 18.10 7.23
N LEU A 492 -11.45 17.16 7.97
CA LEU A 492 -12.55 17.45 8.90
C LEU A 492 -12.07 17.50 10.37
N CYS A 493 -10.82 17.15 10.66
CA CYS A 493 -10.27 17.20 12.01
C CYS A 493 -8.86 17.79 12.09
N GLY A 494 -8.57 18.46 13.22
CA GLY A 494 -7.25 19.02 13.52
C GLY A 494 -6.94 20.37 12.87
N CYS A 495 -5.91 21.03 13.38
CA CYS A 495 -5.46 22.33 12.86
C CYS A 495 -4.62 22.15 11.59
N CYS A 496 -5.25 22.28 10.43
CA CYS A 496 -4.62 22.61 9.13
C CYS A 496 -3.31 21.87 8.81
N ARG A 497 -3.29 20.53 8.85
CA ARG A 497 -2.24 19.81 8.11
C ARG A 497 -2.53 19.95 6.62
N GLN A 498 -1.57 20.44 5.85
CA GLN A 498 -1.61 20.39 4.39
C GLN A 498 -1.41 18.93 3.93
N GLN A 499 -2.47 18.11 4.05
CA GLN A 499 -2.51 16.78 3.49
C GLN A 499 -3.01 16.86 2.05
N ARG A 500 -2.21 16.32 1.13
CA ARG A 500 -2.62 16.12 -0.26
C ARG A 500 -3.50 14.90 -0.39
N HIS A 501 -4.40 14.93 -1.36
CA HIS A 501 -5.18 13.76 -1.76
C HIS A 501 -4.26 12.60 -2.13
N TYR A 502 -4.55 11.42 -1.58
CA TYR A 502 -3.89 10.17 -1.93
C TYR A 502 -4.88 9.01 -1.84
N ALA A 503 -4.65 7.98 -2.65
CA ALA A 503 -5.36 6.71 -2.61
C ALA A 503 -4.38 5.60 -2.18
N SER A 504 -4.83 4.65 -1.36
CA SER A 504 -3.99 3.56 -0.87
C SER A 504 -4.81 2.30 -0.57
N HIS A 505 -4.15 1.16 -0.48
CA HIS A 505 -4.70 -0.02 0.18
C HIS A 505 -3.58 -0.83 0.83
N THR A 506 -3.81 -1.25 2.07
CA THR A 506 -2.91 -2.14 2.81
C THR A 506 -3.32 -3.61 2.60
N GLY A 507 -2.46 -4.54 2.98
CA GLY A 507 -2.82 -5.95 3.00
C GLY A 507 -2.18 -6.67 4.17
N GLY A 508 -2.95 -7.55 4.81
CA GLY A 508 -2.45 -8.60 5.69
C GLY A 508 -2.89 -9.95 5.14
N ALA A 509 -1.97 -10.90 5.09
CA ALA A 509 -2.22 -12.32 4.80
C ALA A 509 -1.39 -13.18 5.76
N VAL A 510 -1.63 -14.49 5.75
CA VAL A 510 -0.83 -15.45 6.53
C VAL A 510 0.63 -15.37 6.12
N GLY A 511 1.46 -14.90 7.05
CA GLY A 511 2.88 -14.62 6.87
C GLY A 511 3.24 -13.54 5.86
N ALA A 512 2.36 -12.56 5.57
CA ALA A 512 2.72 -11.45 4.68
C ALA A 512 1.97 -10.14 5.01
N SER A 513 2.58 -9.01 4.68
CA SER A 513 1.98 -7.68 4.75
C SER A 513 2.36 -6.83 3.54
N SER A 514 1.49 -5.92 3.13
CA SER A 514 1.67 -5.11 1.92
C SER A 514 1.05 -3.71 2.02
N VAL A 515 1.48 -2.82 1.14
CA VAL A 515 0.77 -1.58 0.80
C VAL A 515 1.03 -1.19 -0.65
N LEU A 516 0.01 -0.64 -1.29
CA LEU A 516 0.11 0.18 -2.49
C LEU A 516 -0.44 1.58 -2.17
N LEU A 517 0.29 2.63 -2.54
CA LEU A 517 -0.09 4.02 -2.33
C LEU A 517 0.17 4.83 -3.60
N ILE A 518 -0.82 5.60 -4.02
CA ILE A 518 -0.79 6.51 -5.18
C ILE A 518 -0.99 7.93 -4.64
N LEU A 519 -0.04 8.83 -4.91
CA LEU A 519 -0.05 10.25 -4.56
C LEU A 519 -0.09 11.08 -5.86
N PRO A 520 -1.28 11.37 -6.41
CA PRO A 520 -1.41 12.16 -7.63
C PRO A 520 -0.82 13.56 -7.46
N GLU A 521 -0.20 14.09 -8.51
CA GLU A 521 0.18 15.50 -8.53
C GLU A 521 -1.06 16.41 -8.52
N GLU A 522 -0.93 17.57 -7.88
CA GLU A 522 -1.99 18.58 -7.85
C GLU A 522 -1.93 19.43 -9.12
N LEU A 523 -2.55 18.90 -10.18
CA LEU A 523 -2.64 19.57 -11.47
C LEU A 523 -3.60 20.76 -11.41
N GLY A 524 -3.18 21.90 -11.97
CA GLY A 524 -4.08 23.02 -12.29
C GLY A 524 -4.90 22.75 -13.55
N PRO A 525 -6.01 23.48 -13.78
CA PRO A 525 -6.86 23.29 -14.96
C PRO A 525 -6.07 23.59 -16.25
N GLY A 526 -5.89 22.57 -17.09
CA GLY A 526 -5.09 22.67 -18.33
C GLY A 526 -3.58 22.61 -18.11
N ALA A 527 -3.11 21.88 -17.09
CA ALA A 527 -1.69 21.62 -16.86
C ALA A 527 -0.96 21.08 -18.10
N GLY A 528 0.25 21.58 -18.34
CA GLY A 528 1.14 21.10 -19.41
C GLY A 528 1.91 19.82 -19.05
N GLY A 529 2.58 19.25 -20.04
CA GLY A 529 3.21 17.93 -19.97
C GLY A 529 2.24 16.80 -20.34
N ALA A 530 2.55 15.58 -19.90
CA ALA A 530 1.74 14.39 -20.15
C ALA A 530 1.42 13.65 -18.85
N PRO A 531 0.30 12.90 -18.78
CA PRO A 531 0.06 11.93 -17.71
C PRO A 531 0.92 10.67 -17.87
N PRO A 532 1.19 9.92 -16.77
CA PRO A 532 0.75 10.19 -15.41
C PRO A 532 1.72 11.14 -14.68
N ARG A 533 1.21 11.96 -13.76
CA ARG A 533 1.99 12.89 -12.91
C ARG A 533 1.70 12.64 -11.44
N GLY A 534 2.72 12.32 -10.66
CA GLY A 534 2.61 11.97 -9.24
C GLY A 534 3.66 10.96 -8.80
N VAL A 535 3.50 10.43 -7.59
CA VAL A 535 4.38 9.42 -7.01
C VAL A 535 3.56 8.19 -6.60
N ILE A 536 4.08 7.00 -6.89
CA ILE A 536 3.47 5.73 -6.51
C ILE A 536 4.50 4.94 -5.71
N VAL A 537 4.09 4.41 -4.56
CA VAL A 537 4.94 3.61 -3.69
C VAL A 537 4.24 2.31 -3.38
N THR A 538 4.94 1.20 -3.56
CA THR A 538 4.53 -0.10 -3.06
C THR A 538 5.60 -0.69 -2.15
N ILE A 539 5.17 -1.37 -1.09
CA ILE A 539 6.03 -2.10 -0.18
C ILE A 539 5.34 -3.44 0.12
N VAL A 540 6.06 -4.55 0.01
CA VAL A 540 5.58 -5.89 0.35
C VAL A 540 6.63 -6.60 1.20
N CYS A 541 6.20 -7.35 2.23
CA CYS A 541 7.10 -8.13 3.06
C CYS A 541 6.54 -9.50 3.41
N ASN A 542 7.44 -10.48 3.55
CA ASN A 542 7.12 -11.87 3.84
C ASN A 542 6.90 -12.16 5.34
N MET A 543 6.28 -11.22 6.05
CA MET A 543 5.80 -11.40 7.42
C MET A 543 4.49 -10.65 7.65
N GLN A 544 3.60 -11.25 8.46
CA GLN A 544 2.28 -10.68 8.77
C GLN A 544 2.31 -9.59 9.86
N SER A 545 1.21 -8.85 9.96
CA SER A 545 0.97 -7.81 10.98
C SER A 545 1.95 -6.61 10.96
N VAL A 546 2.57 -6.31 9.80
CA VAL A 546 3.47 -5.16 9.63
C VAL A 546 2.72 -3.95 9.06
N SER A 547 2.76 -2.81 9.78
CA SER A 547 2.07 -1.57 9.38
C SER A 547 2.88 -0.72 8.40
N LEU A 548 2.63 -0.87 7.09
CA LEU A 548 3.44 -0.25 6.03
C LEU A 548 2.95 1.11 5.50
N ASN A 549 1.67 1.50 5.68
CA ASN A 549 1.11 2.71 5.04
C ASN A 549 1.83 4.01 5.44
N GLY A 550 2.13 4.18 6.73
CA GLY A 550 2.87 5.33 7.23
C GLY A 550 4.32 5.41 6.73
N THR A 551 4.88 4.29 6.27
CA THR A 551 6.20 4.21 5.62
C THR A 551 6.09 4.59 4.15
N ALA A 552 5.15 4.01 3.41
CA ALA A 552 4.91 4.35 2.01
C ALA A 552 4.58 5.84 1.81
N LEU A 553 3.77 6.43 2.69
CA LEU A 553 3.44 7.87 2.64
C LEU A 553 4.63 8.79 2.95
N LYS A 554 5.59 8.35 3.78
CA LYS A 554 6.86 9.08 4.01
C LYS A 554 7.72 9.03 2.75
N ILE A 555 7.94 7.83 2.19
CA ILE A 555 8.72 7.63 0.95
C ILE A 555 8.13 8.47 -0.19
N ALA A 556 6.81 8.42 -0.40
CA ALA A 556 6.14 9.20 -1.44
C ALA A 556 6.39 10.71 -1.32
N ARG A 557 6.45 11.23 -0.08
CA ARG A 557 6.74 12.65 0.22
C ARG A 557 8.21 13.02 0.09
N GLU A 558 9.14 12.08 0.19
CA GLU A 558 10.57 12.33 -0.09
C GLU A 558 10.82 12.45 -1.60
N PHE A 559 10.31 11.51 -2.39
CA PHE A 559 10.41 11.57 -3.86
C PHE A 559 9.65 12.77 -4.44
N ASP A 560 8.46 13.10 -3.92
CA ASP A 560 7.71 14.29 -4.34
C ASP A 560 8.42 15.61 -4.01
N ARG A 561 9.11 15.69 -2.85
CA ARG A 561 9.91 16.87 -2.50
C ARG A 561 11.11 17.02 -3.43
N GLU A 562 11.80 15.93 -3.72
CA GLU A 562 12.98 15.93 -4.59
C GLU A 562 12.60 16.25 -6.04
N LYS A 563 11.47 15.70 -6.54
CA LYS A 563 10.86 16.10 -7.82
C LYS A 563 10.60 17.61 -7.86
N ARG A 564 9.91 18.17 -6.86
CA ARG A 564 9.60 19.60 -6.82
C ARG A 564 10.87 20.47 -6.86
N ALA A 565 11.92 20.06 -6.14
CA ALA A 565 13.21 20.76 -6.17
C ALA A 565 13.85 20.76 -7.56
N GLN A 566 13.82 19.63 -8.27
CA GLN A 566 14.31 19.49 -9.65
C GLN A 566 13.49 20.29 -10.68
N CYS A 567 12.26 20.69 -10.36
CA CYS A 567 11.45 21.58 -11.20
C CYS A 567 11.70 23.08 -10.91
N THR A 568 12.53 23.43 -9.91
CA THR A 568 12.77 24.81 -9.46
C THR A 568 14.18 25.34 -9.73
N GLY A 569 15.05 24.55 -10.39
CA GLY A 569 16.41 24.90 -10.83
C GLY A 569 17.08 23.71 -11.52
#